data_AF-A0A6J1PQV0-F1
#
_entry.id   AF-A0A6J1PQV0-F1
#
_cell.length_a   1.000
_cell.length_b   1.000
_cell.length_c   1.000
_cell.angle_alpha   90.00
_cell.angle_beta   90.00
_cell.angle_gamma   90.00
#
_symmetry.space_group_name_H-M   'P 1'
#
loop_
_entity.id
_entity.type
_entity.pdbx_description
1 polymer ?
#
loop_
_entity_poly.entity_id
_entity_poly.type
_entity_poly.pdbx_seq_one_letter_code
_entity_poly.pdbx_strand_id
1 'polypeptide(L)'
;MSFVRVITCAIIIVVAVNCNSNQNETVISYLQKYGYLDNSNNNSVQRFSSSYNTTQELHRAILLFQNFYRLSGNGELNKETLNRMRKPRYGVEDILERTFAPLSNKWPKKHLKWNFYLANERILKTARAAFDL
;
A
#
# COMPACT_ATOMS: atom_id res chain seq x y z
N MET A 1 -6.17 20.30 42.78
CA MET A 1 -6.82 19.43 41.75
C MET A 1 -6.70 19.93 40.31
N SER A 2 -6.05 21.07 40.02
CA SER A 2 -5.97 21.63 38.65
C SER A 2 -4.75 21.12 37.85
N PHE A 3 -3.57 21.04 38.47
CA PHE A 3 -2.31 20.70 37.78
C PHE A 3 -2.25 19.28 37.19
N VAL A 4 -2.74 18.28 37.93
CA VAL A 4 -2.73 16.87 37.47
C VAL A 4 -3.59 16.70 36.22
N ARG A 5 -4.72 17.40 36.12
CA ARG A 5 -5.60 17.37 34.95
C ARG A 5 -4.96 18.01 33.72
N VAL A 6 -4.25 19.12 33.89
CA VAL A 6 -3.53 19.80 32.80
C VAL A 6 -2.40 18.91 32.26
N ILE A 7 -1.64 18.26 33.14
CA ILE A 7 -0.56 17.35 32.75
C ILE A 7 -1.11 16.13 32.01
N THR A 8 -2.21 15.52 32.49
CA THR A 8 -2.83 14.39 31.78
C THR A 8 -3.36 14.77 30.41
N CYS A 9 -3.98 15.96 30.26
CA CYS A 9 -4.45 16.42 28.95
C CYS A 9 -3.27 16.66 27.99
N ALA A 10 -2.18 17.25 28.46
CA ALA A 10 -0.98 17.48 27.64
C ALA A 10 -0.37 16.16 27.15
N ILE A 11 -0.27 15.14 28.02
CA ILE A 11 0.23 13.81 27.66
C ILE A 11 -0.68 13.15 26.61
N ILE A 12 -2.01 13.20 26.78
CA ILE A 12 -2.96 12.61 25.82
C ILE A 12 -2.83 13.27 24.44
N ILE A 13 -2.68 14.60 24.39
CA ILE A 13 -2.52 15.34 23.14
C ILE A 13 -1.22 14.94 22.43
N VAL A 14 -0.10 14.88 23.16
CA VAL A 14 1.20 14.47 22.59
C VAL A 14 1.14 13.05 22.02
N VAL A 15 0.53 12.11 22.75
CA VAL A 15 0.36 10.72 22.29
C VAL A 15 -0.52 10.65 21.05
N ALA A 16 -1.62 11.41 21.00
CA ALA A 16 -2.52 11.43 19.85
C ALA A 16 -1.83 11.98 18.59
N VAL A 17 -1.05 13.06 18.72
CA VAL A 17 -0.28 13.64 17.60
C VAL A 17 0.76 12.67 17.07
N ASN A 18 1.52 12.00 17.96
CA ASN A 18 2.54 11.02 17.58
C ASN A 18 1.93 9.75 16.93
N CYS A 19 0.74 9.34 17.37
CA CYS A 19 0.03 8.22 16.74
C CYS A 19 -0.40 8.58 15.31
N ASN A 20 -0.88 9.81 15.08
CA ASN A 20 -1.29 10.27 13.77
C ASN A 20 -0.11 10.39 12.79
N SER A 21 1.05 10.89 13.24
CA SER A 21 2.25 10.96 12.40
C SER A 21 2.71 9.58 11.95
N ASN A 22 2.76 8.60 12.86
CA ASN A 22 3.17 7.23 12.55
C ASN A 22 2.18 6.54 11.59
N GLN A 23 0.88 6.79 11.75
CA GLN A 23 -0.13 6.26 10.83
C GLN A 23 0.01 6.86 9.42
N ASN A 24 0.22 8.17 9.32
CA ASN A 24 0.40 8.84 8.04
C ASN A 24 1.66 8.32 7.31
N GLU A 25 2.77 8.13 8.03
CA GLU A 25 3.99 7.53 7.47
C GLU A 25 3.76 6.08 6.99
N THR A 26 3.00 5.29 7.76
CA THR A 26 2.62 3.92 7.37
C THR A 26 1.74 3.90 6.12
N VAL A 27 0.83 4.88 5.97
CA VAL A 27 -0.06 4.98 4.81
C VAL A 27 0.70 5.43 3.57
N ILE A 28 1.59 6.42 3.69
CA ILE A 28 2.43 6.90 2.58
C ILE A 28 3.30 5.76 2.04
N SER A 29 4.02 5.05 2.93
CA SER A 29 4.86 3.91 2.52
C SER A 29 4.05 2.79 1.88
N TYR A 30 2.83 2.53 2.36
CA TYR A 30 1.91 1.57 1.75
C TYR A 30 1.49 2.00 0.34
N LEU A 31 1.04 3.24 0.17
CA LEU A 31 0.58 3.75 -1.13
C LEU A 31 1.72 3.76 -2.16
N GLN A 32 2.95 4.07 -1.73
CA GLN A 32 4.13 3.96 -2.58
C GLN A 32 4.43 2.51 -2.98
N LYS A 33 4.42 1.58 -2.02
CA LYS A 33 4.68 0.15 -2.27
C LYS A 33 3.74 -0.46 -3.30
N TYR A 34 2.49 0.00 -3.35
CA TYR A 34 1.47 -0.55 -4.25
C TYR A 34 1.21 0.30 -5.50
N GLY A 35 2.04 1.33 -5.74
CA GLY A 35 2.00 2.13 -6.97
C GLY A 35 0.91 3.21 -7.02
N TYR A 36 0.29 3.54 -5.89
CA TYR A 36 -0.71 4.63 -5.81
C TYR A 36 -0.08 6.02 -5.65
N LEU A 37 1.17 6.06 -5.17
CA LEU A 37 1.92 7.29 -4.94
C LEU A 37 3.34 7.12 -5.45
N ASP A 38 3.86 8.11 -6.17
CA ASP A 38 5.22 8.04 -6.71
C ASP A 38 6.27 8.18 -5.61
N ASN A 39 7.32 7.34 -5.69
CA ASN A 39 8.47 7.44 -4.82
C ASN A 39 9.45 8.48 -5.39
N SER A 40 9.30 9.74 -4.98
CA SER A 40 10.11 10.90 -5.42
C SER A 40 11.63 10.74 -5.20
N ASN A 41 12.08 9.67 -4.54
CA ASN A 41 13.49 9.43 -4.26
C ASN A 41 14.32 8.90 -5.45
N ASN A 42 13.70 8.58 -6.60
CA ASN A 42 14.41 7.99 -7.74
C ASN A 42 14.44 8.93 -8.95
N ASN A 43 15.42 9.86 -8.97
CA ASN A 43 16.00 10.48 -10.15
C ASN A 43 15.05 11.00 -11.26
N SER A 44 14.05 11.79 -10.89
CA SER A 44 13.58 12.87 -11.77
C SER A 44 13.30 14.10 -10.91
N VAL A 45 13.77 15.24 -11.38
CA VAL A 45 13.69 16.53 -10.71
C VAL A 45 12.22 16.95 -10.62
N GLN A 46 11.56 16.52 -9.57
CA GLN A 46 10.41 17.23 -9.02
C GLN A 46 10.52 17.15 -7.51
N ARG A 47 11.36 18.05 -6.96
CA ARG A 47 11.24 18.48 -5.58
C ARG A 47 9.75 18.69 -5.31
N PHE A 48 9.23 18.09 -4.25
CA PHE A 48 7.94 18.45 -3.65
C PHE A 48 8.01 19.93 -3.21
N SER A 49 7.89 20.81 -4.19
CA SER A 49 7.88 22.25 -4.00
C SER A 49 6.45 22.61 -3.67
N SER A 50 6.17 22.62 -2.36
CA SER A 50 4.96 23.07 -1.66
C SER A 50 4.19 21.96 -0.94
N SER A 51 4.00 22.15 0.37
CA SER A 51 3.17 21.33 1.27
C SER A 51 1.73 21.11 0.75
N TYR A 52 1.21 22.04 -0.06
CA TYR A 52 -0.13 21.91 -0.65
C TYR A 52 -0.20 20.78 -1.69
N ASN A 53 0.85 20.62 -2.51
CA ASN A 53 0.91 19.59 -3.56
C ASN A 53 0.92 18.19 -2.94
N THR A 54 1.67 18.00 -1.86
CA THR A 54 1.78 16.72 -1.15
C THR A 54 0.44 16.25 -0.57
N THR A 55 -0.36 17.18 -0.03
CA THR A 55 -1.67 16.85 0.55
C THR A 55 -2.66 16.42 -0.53
N GLN A 56 -2.64 17.10 -1.69
CA GLN A 56 -3.51 16.78 -2.82
C GLN A 56 -3.13 15.45 -3.49
N GLU A 57 -1.84 15.16 -3.64
CA GLU A 57 -1.34 13.89 -4.16
C GLU A 57 -1.71 12.73 -3.25
N LEU A 58 -1.54 12.88 -1.94
CA LEU A 58 -1.95 11.87 -0.97
C LEU A 58 -3.46 11.62 -1.02
N HIS A 59 -4.27 12.69 -1.08
CA HIS A 59 -5.73 12.58 -1.21
C HIS A 59 -6.12 11.82 -2.49
N ARG A 60 -5.47 12.14 -3.62
CA ARG A 60 -5.68 11.42 -4.89
C ARG A 60 -5.28 9.95 -4.79
N ALA A 61 -4.14 9.64 -4.16
CA ALA A 61 -3.66 8.27 -3.99
C ALA A 61 -4.63 7.44 -3.12
N ILE A 62 -5.15 8.01 -2.03
CA ILE A 62 -6.16 7.37 -1.19
C ILE A 62 -7.46 7.12 -1.98
N LEU A 63 -7.89 8.10 -2.78
CA LEU A 63 -9.09 7.96 -3.61
C LEU A 63 -8.93 6.85 -4.66
N LEU A 64 -7.76 6.76 -5.30
CA LEU A 64 -7.44 5.67 -6.24
C LEU A 64 -7.49 4.30 -5.56
N PHE A 65 -6.94 4.19 -4.35
CA PHE A 65 -7.00 2.97 -3.56
C PHE A 65 -8.45 2.58 -3.21
N GLN A 66 -9.25 3.55 -2.75
CA GLN A 66 -10.67 3.34 -2.43
C GLN A 66 -11.43 2.86 -3.66
N ASN A 67 -11.21 3.48 -4.83
CA ASN A 67 -11.84 3.08 -6.08
C ASN A 67 -11.43 1.66 -6.51
N PHE A 68 -10.14 1.32 -6.42
CA PHE A 68 -9.63 -0.01 -6.78
C PHE A 68 -10.29 -1.12 -5.96
N TYR A 69 -10.44 -0.89 -4.64
CA TYR A 69 -11.10 -1.83 -3.74
C TYR A 69 -12.61 -1.65 -3.62
N ARG A 70 -13.20 -0.70 -4.37
CA ARG A 70 -14.63 -0.35 -4.33
C ARG A 70 -15.13 -0.02 -2.92
N LEU A 71 -14.31 0.69 -2.14
CA LEU A 71 -14.66 1.17 -0.80
C LEU A 71 -15.46 2.47 -0.91
N SER A 72 -16.38 2.70 0.02
CA SER A 72 -17.00 4.01 0.16
C SER A 72 -16.00 5.01 0.75
N GLY A 73 -15.62 6.02 -0.03
CA GLY A 73 -14.70 7.05 0.41
C GLY A 73 -14.56 8.19 -0.60
N ASN A 74 -14.01 9.31 -0.13
CA ASN A 74 -13.87 10.56 -0.85
C ASN A 74 -12.40 10.97 -1.05
N GLY A 75 -11.44 10.10 -0.73
CA GLY A 75 -10.02 10.42 -0.68
C GLY A 75 -9.48 10.72 0.73
N GLU A 76 -10.34 10.68 1.75
CA GLU A 76 -9.91 10.75 3.15
C GLU A 76 -9.62 9.38 3.75
N LEU A 77 -8.71 9.37 4.72
CA LEU A 77 -8.33 8.16 5.45
C LEU A 77 -9.41 7.78 6.46
N ASN A 78 -10.36 6.95 6.03
CA ASN A 78 -11.41 6.43 6.91
C ASN A 78 -11.03 5.06 7.52
N LYS A 79 -11.77 4.66 8.55
CA LYS A 79 -11.54 3.39 9.28
C LYS A 79 -11.62 2.17 8.36
N GLU A 80 -12.52 2.18 7.38
CA GLU A 80 -12.67 1.09 6.41
C GLU A 80 -11.43 0.95 5.52
N THR A 81 -10.92 2.08 5.02
CA THR A 81 -9.69 2.18 4.22
C THR A 81 -8.49 1.64 4.99
N LEU A 82 -8.32 2.10 6.24
CA LEU A 82 -7.25 1.62 7.12
C LEU A 82 -7.36 0.12 7.42
N ASN A 83 -8.56 -0.37 7.69
CA ASN A 83 -8.79 -1.79 7.92
C ASN A 83 -8.47 -2.61 6.68
N ARG A 84 -8.74 -2.10 5.48
CA ARG A 84 -8.37 -2.76 4.23
C ARG A 84 -6.86 -2.79 4.02
N MET A 85 -6.17 -1.67 4.26
CA MET A 85 -4.71 -1.58 4.14
C MET A 85 -3.97 -2.53 5.12
N ARG A 86 -4.56 -2.82 6.29
CA ARG A 86 -3.99 -3.74 7.29
C ARG A 86 -4.17 -5.22 6.96
N LYS A 87 -5.02 -5.58 6.01
CA LYS A 87 -5.24 -6.99 5.65
C LYS A 87 -4.02 -7.55 4.90
N PRO A 88 -3.56 -8.77 5.21
CA PRO A 88 -2.53 -9.44 4.40
C PRO A 88 -2.93 -9.51 2.94
N ARG A 89 -1.96 -9.26 2.05
CA ARG A 89 -2.16 -9.21 0.61
C ARG A 89 -0.89 -9.60 -0.15
N TYR A 90 -1.02 -9.85 -1.45
CA TYR A 90 0.13 -10.09 -2.33
C TYR A 90 0.98 -8.82 -2.46
N GLY A 91 2.26 -8.98 -2.81
CA GLY A 91 3.27 -7.90 -2.84
C GLY A 91 3.43 -7.20 -4.19
N VAL A 92 2.57 -7.49 -5.17
CA VAL A 92 2.56 -6.87 -6.50
C VAL A 92 1.78 -5.55 -6.42
N GLU A 93 2.24 -4.55 -7.17
CA GLU A 93 1.59 -3.24 -7.30
C GLU A 93 0.18 -3.37 -7.91
N ASP A 94 -0.71 -2.46 -7.53
CA ASP A 94 -2.09 -2.44 -8.01
C ASP A 94 -2.21 -1.65 -9.32
N ILE A 95 -1.45 -0.57 -9.44
CA ILE A 95 -1.44 0.29 -10.62
C ILE A 95 -0.19 -0.04 -11.43
N LEU A 96 -0.39 -0.78 -12.52
CA LEU A 96 0.69 -1.33 -13.35
C LEU A 96 1.18 -0.39 -14.46
N GLU A 97 0.67 0.84 -14.54
CA GLU A 97 0.97 1.79 -15.64
C GLU A 97 2.47 2.00 -15.86
N ARG A 98 3.31 1.79 -14.85
CA ARG A 98 4.76 2.03 -14.91
C ARG A 98 5.61 0.80 -15.24
N THR A 99 5.08 -0.42 -15.06
CA THR A 99 5.95 -1.60 -14.93
C THR A 99 5.81 -2.58 -16.09
N PHE A 100 4.71 -2.54 -16.85
CA PHE A 100 4.51 -3.44 -17.99
C PHE A 100 3.86 -2.70 -19.16
N ALA A 101 4.67 -2.34 -20.17
CA ALA A 101 4.18 -2.08 -21.52
C ALA A 101 3.27 -3.24 -21.98
N PRO A 102 2.38 -3.07 -22.98
CA PRO A 102 1.40 -4.08 -23.41
C PRO A 102 2.09 -5.21 -24.19
N LEU A 103 3.06 -5.88 -23.56
CA LEU A 103 3.49 -7.20 -23.94
C LEU A 103 2.33 -8.09 -23.51
N SER A 104 1.71 -8.76 -24.48
CA SER A 104 0.78 -9.83 -24.18
C SER A 104 1.55 -10.80 -23.27
N ASN A 105 1.25 -10.82 -21.97
CA ASN A 105 1.89 -11.69 -20.96
C ASN A 105 1.48 -13.16 -21.14
N LYS A 106 1.20 -13.55 -22.38
CA LYS A 106 0.75 -14.87 -22.75
C LYS A 106 1.99 -15.68 -23.10
N TRP A 107 2.16 -16.79 -22.41
CA TRP A 107 3.17 -17.77 -22.77
C TRP A 107 2.92 -18.28 -24.20
N PRO A 108 3.94 -18.28 -25.08
CA PRO A 108 3.77 -18.77 -26.46
C PRO A 108 3.54 -20.28 -26.53
N LYS A 109 3.85 -21.01 -25.46
CA LYS A 109 3.69 -22.46 -25.34
C LYS A 109 2.63 -22.79 -24.29
N LYS A 110 1.87 -23.86 -24.55
CA LYS A 110 0.82 -24.37 -23.65
C LYS A 110 1.35 -25.32 -22.58
N HIS A 111 2.42 -26.05 -22.89
CA HIS A 111 3.05 -27.00 -21.96
C HIS A 111 4.16 -26.31 -21.18
N LEU A 112 3.80 -25.74 -20.03
CA LEU A 112 4.74 -25.09 -19.13
C LEU A 112 5.41 -26.13 -18.22
N LYS A 113 6.68 -25.89 -17.90
CA LYS A 113 7.43 -26.67 -16.92
C LYS A 113 7.82 -25.75 -15.77
N TRP A 114 7.76 -26.24 -14.55
CA TRP A 114 8.14 -25.51 -13.35
C TRP A 114 9.15 -26.32 -12.53
N ASN A 115 9.96 -25.63 -11.75
CA ASN A 115 10.95 -26.22 -10.85
C ASN A 115 11.08 -25.34 -9.60
N PHE A 116 11.24 -25.97 -8.43
CA PHE A 116 11.56 -25.26 -7.19
C PHE A 116 13.04 -25.45 -6.86
N TYR A 117 13.71 -24.38 -6.46
CA TYR A 117 15.09 -24.47 -5.97
C TYR A 117 15.14 -25.16 -4.59
N LEU A 118 14.14 -24.89 -3.74
CA LEU A 118 13.97 -25.50 -2.42
C LEU A 118 12.50 -25.85 -2.23
N ALA A 119 12.17 -27.13 -2.16
CA ALA A 119 10.82 -27.58 -1.85
C ALA A 119 10.87 -28.88 -1.05
N ASN A 120 9.98 -28.98 -0.06
CA ASN A 120 9.64 -30.23 0.59
C ASN A 120 8.41 -30.84 -0.09
N GLU A 121 8.08 -32.08 0.27
CA GLU A 121 6.95 -32.82 -0.31
C GLU A 121 5.62 -32.05 -0.22
N ARG A 122 5.37 -31.35 0.89
CA ARG A 122 4.16 -30.53 1.06
C ARG A 122 4.10 -29.39 0.05
N ILE A 123 5.20 -28.66 -0.15
CA ILE A 123 5.27 -27.57 -1.13
C ILE A 123 5.03 -28.10 -2.55
N LEU A 124 5.64 -29.24 -2.91
CA LEU A 124 5.45 -29.85 -4.21
C LEU A 124 4.00 -30.30 -4.44
N LYS A 125 3.36 -30.89 -3.43
CA LYS A 125 1.96 -31.31 -3.50
C LYS A 125 1.02 -30.13 -3.69
N THR A 126 1.22 -29.06 -2.91
CA THR A 126 0.43 -27.83 -3.05
C THR A 126 0.63 -27.17 -4.40
N ALA A 127 1.87 -27.08 -4.88
CA ALA A 127 2.17 -26.49 -6.18
C ALA A 127 1.52 -27.27 -7.33
N ARG A 128 1.61 -28.62 -7.30
CA ARG A 128 0.93 -29.47 -8.27
C ARG A 128 -0.57 -29.21 -8.29
N ALA A 129 -1.21 -29.22 -7.11
CA ALA A 129 -2.64 -28.94 -7.00
C ALA A 129 -3.03 -27.54 -7.53
N ALA A 130 -2.18 -26.53 -7.34
CA ALA A 130 -2.42 -25.17 -7.84
C ALA A 130 -2.31 -25.06 -9.38
N PHE A 131 -1.48 -25.88 -10.02
CA PHE A 131 -1.34 -25.90 -11.49
C PHE A 131 -2.34 -26.82 -12.19
N ASP A 132 -2.96 -27.76 -11.48
CA ASP A 132 -3.93 -28.72 -12.02
C ASP A 132 -5.39 -28.18 -12.05
N LEU A 133 -5.63 -26.95 -11.57
CA LEU A 133 -6.94 -26.27 -11.52
C LEU A 133 -7.41 -25.70 -12.88
#